data_AF-A0AAD6PAK9-F1
#
_entry.id   AF-A0AAD6PAK9-F1
#
_cell.length_a   1.000
_cell.length_b   1.000
_cell.length_c   1.000
_cell.angle_alpha   90.00
_cell.angle_beta   90.00
_cell.angle_gamma   90.00
#
_symmetry.space_group_name_H-M   'P 1'
#
loop_
_entity.id
_entity.type
_entity.pdbx_description
1 polymer ?
#
loop_
_entity_poly.entity_id
_entity_poly.type
_entity_poly.pdbx_seq_one_letter_code
_entity_poly.pdbx_strand_id
1 'polypeptide(L)'
;MGRSQRKLLAEEEFLHRQALSMALQQHQLSHRFDGSMSRRIGSTSSRRRNLSDPFSNGKQVPDFLENIKLKKFVLVHGEGFGAWCWYKTIALLEEAGLVPIAIDLTGSGIDLVDTNSITTLAEYSKPLISYLENLPEDEQVILVGHSSGGACVSYALEHFPKKISKAIFLCATMVSDGQRPFDVFAEELGSAERFMQESQFLIYGNGKDMPATAFMFEKQQMKGLYFNQSPTKDVALAMVSMRPIPLGPIMEKLSLTPEKYGTGRRFFIQTLDDRALSPDVQEKLVRDNPPERVLKIKGSRNQHADLTCNILYGIPVPDSAAPALNAAAFIRITFLGSLRLTANN
;
A
#
# COMPACT_ATOMS: atom_id res chain seq x y z
N MET A 1 14.69 19.17 46.91
CA MET A 1 14.24 19.14 45.50
C MET A 1 14.76 20.39 44.81
N GLY A 2 16.01 20.30 44.34
CA GLY A 2 16.89 21.45 44.16
C GLY A 2 17.27 21.71 42.71
N ARG A 3 17.40 23.01 42.38
CA ARG A 3 18.10 23.68 41.25
C ARG A 3 18.25 22.97 39.88
N SER A 4 18.67 21.71 39.83
CA SER A 4 18.91 20.93 38.60
C SER A 4 17.65 20.71 37.76
N GLN A 5 16.52 20.41 38.39
CA GLN A 5 15.27 20.12 37.68
C GLN A 5 14.63 21.39 37.08
N ARG A 6 14.80 22.55 37.73
CA ARG A 6 14.39 23.84 37.17
C ARG A 6 15.26 24.28 35.99
N LYS A 7 16.54 23.90 36.00
CA LYS A 7 17.47 24.22 34.91
C LYS A 7 17.14 23.42 33.64
N LEU A 8 16.82 22.14 33.79
CA LEU A 8 16.35 21.28 32.69
C LEU A 8 15.02 21.77 32.09
N LEU A 9 14.05 22.16 32.92
CA LEU A 9 12.79 22.72 32.43
C LEU A 9 12.98 24.05 31.68
N ALA A 10 13.90 24.90 32.14
CA ALA A 10 14.22 26.15 31.46
C ALA A 10 14.95 25.92 30.12
N GLU A 11 15.82 24.90 30.05
CA GLU A 11 16.49 24.50 28.80
C GLU A 11 15.50 23.90 27.79
N GLU A 12 14.54 23.11 28.25
CA GLU A 12 13.47 22.54 27.41
C GLU A 12 12.50 23.62 26.89
N GLU A 13 12.12 24.58 27.74
CA GLU A 13 11.30 25.73 27.34
C GLU A 13 12.03 26.64 26.34
N PHE A 14 13.35 26.80 26.49
CA PHE A 14 14.18 27.55 25.56
C PHE A 14 14.25 26.87 24.19
N LEU A 15 14.48 25.56 24.15
CA LEU A 15 14.49 24.77 22.91
C LEU A 15 13.13 24.80 22.21
N HIS A 16 12.03 24.73 22.96
CA HIS A 16 10.68 24.81 22.43
C HIS A 16 10.38 26.19 21.80
N ARG A 17 10.77 27.28 22.48
CA ARG A 17 10.65 28.64 21.94
C ARG A 17 11.49 28.85 20.69
N GLN A 18 12.71 28.28 20.65
CA GLN A 18 13.58 28.38 19.48
C GLN A 18 12.97 27.66 18.27
N ALA A 19 12.46 26.44 18.47
CA ALA A 19 11.77 25.66 17.43
C ALA A 19 10.51 26.37 16.89
N LEU A 20 9.71 26.97 17.78
CA LEU A 20 8.52 27.75 17.38
C LEU A 20 8.92 28.98 16.56
N SER A 21 10.00 29.68 16.93
CA SER A 21 10.46 30.86 16.18
C SER A 21 10.94 30.49 14.77
N MET A 22 11.62 29.35 14.62
CA MET A 22 12.08 28.85 13.32
C MET A 22 10.90 28.45 12.43
N ALA A 23 9.86 27.81 13.00
CA ALA A 23 8.65 27.46 12.27
C ALA A 23 7.89 28.71 11.77
N LEU A 24 7.78 29.75 12.60
CA LEU A 24 7.15 31.03 12.23
C LEU A 24 7.96 31.76 11.14
N GLN A 25 9.28 31.75 11.23
CA GLN A 25 10.15 32.38 10.22
C GLN A 25 10.05 31.65 8.87
N GLN A 26 9.99 30.32 8.89
CA GLN A 26 9.81 29.50 7.68
C GLN A 26 8.43 29.75 7.04
N HIS A 27 7.38 29.90 7.84
CA HIS A 27 6.04 30.26 7.37
C HIS A 27 5.99 31.68 6.76
N GLN A 28 6.69 32.65 7.34
CA GLN A 28 6.78 34.01 6.79
C GLN A 28 7.58 34.05 5.48
N LEU A 29 8.60 33.21 5.33
CA LEU A 29 9.37 33.09 4.09
C LEU A 29 8.53 32.44 2.97
N SER A 30 7.64 31.49 3.29
CA SER A 30 6.72 30.91 2.30
C SER A 30 5.65 31.90 1.79
N HIS A 31 5.27 32.91 2.59
CA HIS A 31 4.29 33.93 2.18
C HIS A 31 4.90 35.12 1.43
N ARG A 32 6.23 35.25 1.38
CA ARG A 32 6.90 36.34 0.65
C ARG A 32 7.04 36.11 -0.86
N PHE A 33 6.69 34.93 -1.37
CA PHE A 33 6.85 34.58 -2.79
C PHE A 33 5.58 34.70 -3.64
N ASP A 34 4.43 35.06 -3.06
CA ASP A 34 3.15 35.11 -3.78
C ASP A 34 2.53 36.52 -3.84
N GLY A 35 3.34 37.50 -4.23
CA GLY A 35 2.90 38.89 -4.27
C GLY A 35 3.67 39.76 -5.25
N SER A 36 3.34 39.70 -6.55
CA SER A 36 3.58 40.82 -7.45
C SER A 36 2.46 41.00 -8.46
N MET A 37 1.68 42.07 -8.24
CA MET A 37 0.67 42.64 -9.12
C MET A 37 1.18 42.90 -10.54
N SER A 38 0.29 42.75 -11.52
CA SER A 38 0.31 43.59 -12.73
C SER A 38 -1.09 44.15 -12.99
N ARG A 39 -1.22 45.46 -12.85
CA ARG A 39 -2.39 46.24 -13.27
C ARG A 39 -2.28 46.48 -14.78
N ARG A 40 -3.36 46.30 -15.54
CA ARG A 40 -3.69 47.16 -16.69
C ARG A 40 -5.19 47.17 -16.95
N ILE A 41 -5.68 48.40 -17.14
CA ILE A 41 -7.07 48.82 -17.41
C ILE A 41 -7.37 48.62 -18.91
N GLY A 42 -8.60 48.20 -19.25
CA GLY A 42 -9.14 48.22 -20.61
C GLY A 42 -10.60 47.75 -20.71
N SER A 43 -11.43 48.52 -21.40
CA SER A 43 -12.90 48.55 -21.35
C SER A 43 -13.63 47.52 -22.24
N THR A 44 -14.83 47.11 -21.79
CA THR A 44 -16.07 46.67 -22.50
C THR A 44 -16.00 45.83 -23.79
N SER A 45 -16.60 44.64 -23.78
CA SER A 45 -17.70 44.24 -24.70
C SER A 45 -18.14 42.79 -24.47
N SER A 46 -19.45 42.57 -24.59
CA SER A 46 -20.21 41.33 -24.43
C SER A 46 -19.82 40.19 -25.37
N ARG A 47 -19.77 38.97 -24.83
CA ARG A 47 -20.22 37.72 -25.50
C ARG A 47 -20.25 36.55 -24.51
N ARG A 48 -21.43 35.98 -24.32
CA ARG A 48 -21.65 34.66 -23.69
C ARG A 48 -20.72 33.63 -24.34
N ARG A 49 -19.87 32.98 -23.55
CA ARG A 49 -19.26 31.69 -23.89
C ARG A 49 -19.33 30.80 -22.65
N ASN A 50 -19.74 29.55 -22.89
CA ASN A 50 -19.87 28.49 -21.91
C ASN A 50 -18.59 28.36 -21.07
N LEU A 51 -18.77 28.28 -19.75
CA LEU A 51 -17.71 27.99 -18.80
C LEU A 51 -17.27 26.53 -19.00
N SER A 52 -16.12 26.33 -19.63
CA SER A 52 -15.33 25.12 -19.47
C SER A 52 -14.44 25.28 -18.23
N ASP A 53 -14.42 24.23 -17.41
CA ASP A 53 -13.68 24.08 -16.16
C ASP A 53 -12.17 24.45 -16.30
N PRO A 54 -11.58 25.29 -15.45
CA PRO A 54 -10.18 25.73 -15.58
C PRO A 54 -9.14 24.65 -15.24
N PHE A 55 -9.55 23.45 -14.82
CA PHE A 55 -8.63 22.40 -14.36
C PHE A 55 -8.41 21.23 -15.34
N SER A 56 -8.89 21.32 -16.58
CA SER A 56 -8.53 20.33 -17.62
C SER A 56 -7.11 20.58 -18.13
N ASN A 57 -6.12 20.12 -17.37
CA ASN A 57 -4.75 20.04 -17.82
C ASN A 57 -4.68 18.95 -18.90
N GLY A 58 -4.68 19.37 -20.17
CA GLY A 58 -4.69 18.50 -21.36
C GLY A 58 -3.40 17.70 -21.55
N LYS A 59 -3.05 16.85 -20.59
CA LYS A 59 -2.15 15.73 -20.86
C LYS A 59 -2.95 14.72 -21.67
N GLN A 60 -2.60 14.55 -22.95
CA GLN A 60 -3.11 13.46 -23.76
C GLN A 60 -2.85 12.15 -23.01
N VAL A 61 -3.93 11.49 -22.63
CA VAL A 61 -3.92 10.15 -22.05
C VAL A 61 -3.32 9.23 -23.12
N PRO A 62 -2.20 8.53 -22.86
CA PRO A 62 -1.60 7.66 -23.87
C PRO A 62 -2.62 6.71 -24.55
N ASP A 63 -2.59 6.60 -25.89
CA ASP A 63 -3.55 5.84 -26.73
C ASP A 63 -3.84 4.40 -26.27
N PHE A 64 -2.93 3.78 -25.51
CA PHE A 64 -3.15 2.43 -24.98
C PHE A 64 -4.15 2.38 -23.81
N LEU A 65 -4.31 3.48 -23.07
CA LEU A 65 -5.24 3.60 -21.94
C LEU A 65 -6.70 3.75 -22.39
N GLU A 66 -6.91 4.36 -23.57
CA GLU A 66 -8.24 4.43 -24.19
C GLU A 66 -8.80 3.03 -24.52
N ASN A 67 -7.91 2.07 -24.77
CA ASN A 67 -8.26 0.68 -25.12
C ASN A 67 -8.29 -0.29 -23.92
N ILE A 68 -8.08 0.20 -22.69
CA ILE A 68 -8.19 -0.64 -21.50
C ILE A 68 -9.67 -0.91 -21.22
N LYS A 69 -10.11 -2.15 -21.50
CA LYS A 69 -11.47 -2.62 -21.21
C LYS A 69 -11.79 -2.65 -19.71
N LEU A 70 -10.79 -2.81 -18.84
CA LEU A 70 -10.97 -2.96 -17.41
C LEU A 70 -10.17 -1.93 -16.62
N LYS A 71 -10.87 -0.94 -16.05
CA LYS A 71 -10.24 0.22 -15.40
C LYS A 71 -10.27 0.17 -13.87
N LYS A 72 -11.03 -0.75 -13.26
CA LYS A 72 -11.24 -0.82 -11.82
C LYS A 72 -10.17 -1.68 -11.13
N PHE A 73 -9.43 -1.06 -10.23
CA PHE A 73 -8.38 -1.67 -9.41
C PHE A 73 -8.81 -1.66 -7.96
N VAL A 74 -8.92 -2.81 -7.33
CA VAL A 74 -9.18 -2.92 -5.90
C VAL A 74 -7.87 -3.20 -5.18
N LEU A 75 -7.48 -2.30 -4.30
CA LEU A 75 -6.20 -2.30 -3.61
C LEU A 75 -6.40 -2.80 -2.17
N VAL A 76 -5.71 -3.89 -1.84
CA VAL A 76 -5.83 -4.63 -0.58
C VAL A 76 -4.50 -4.57 0.16
N HIS A 77 -4.49 -3.91 1.31
CA HIS A 77 -3.30 -3.71 2.12
C HIS A 77 -2.84 -4.98 2.84
N GLY A 78 -1.59 -4.98 3.31
CA GLY A 78 -1.04 -6.02 4.20
C GLY A 78 -1.42 -5.79 5.67
N GLU A 79 -1.05 -6.68 6.59
CA GLU A 79 -1.55 -6.53 7.96
C GLU A 79 -0.92 -5.33 8.69
N GLY A 80 -1.69 -4.75 9.60
CA GLY A 80 -1.29 -3.57 10.37
C GLY A 80 -1.37 -2.27 9.57
N PHE A 81 -1.50 -2.35 8.25
CA PHE A 81 -1.80 -1.23 7.36
C PHE A 81 -3.32 -1.00 7.23
N GLY A 82 -3.70 0.00 6.43
CA GLY A 82 -5.06 0.30 6.01
C GLY A 82 -5.04 0.90 4.60
N ALA A 83 -6.18 1.23 4.03
CA ALA A 83 -6.35 1.86 2.72
C ALA A 83 -5.45 3.12 2.53
N TRP A 84 -5.17 3.84 3.62
CA TRP A 84 -4.23 4.97 3.65
C TRP A 84 -2.85 4.63 3.09
N CYS A 85 -2.44 3.35 3.11
CA CYS A 85 -1.17 2.92 2.56
C CYS A 85 -1.08 3.07 1.04
N TRP A 86 -2.20 3.25 0.34
CA TRP A 86 -2.25 3.33 -1.11
C TRP A 86 -2.34 4.76 -1.64
N TYR A 87 -2.29 5.80 -0.78
CA TYR A 87 -2.70 7.15 -1.16
C TYR A 87 -1.98 7.73 -2.38
N LYS A 88 -0.69 7.41 -2.57
CA LYS A 88 0.08 7.87 -3.74
C LYS A 88 -0.17 7.02 -4.98
N THR A 89 -0.46 5.74 -4.80
CA THR A 89 -0.84 4.84 -5.90
C THR A 89 -2.23 5.13 -6.41
N ILE A 90 -3.16 5.48 -5.51
CA ILE A 90 -4.45 6.03 -5.88
C ILE A 90 -4.25 7.24 -6.80
N ALA A 91 -3.46 8.24 -6.37
CA ALA A 91 -3.19 9.42 -7.18
C ALA A 91 -2.58 9.07 -8.56
N LEU A 92 -1.59 8.18 -8.61
CA LEU A 92 -0.96 7.77 -9.88
C LEU A 92 -1.91 7.00 -10.81
N LEU A 93 -2.78 6.16 -10.27
CA LEU A 93 -3.77 5.41 -11.04
C LEU A 93 -4.87 6.35 -11.58
N GLU A 94 -5.34 7.28 -10.78
CA GLU A 94 -6.32 8.30 -11.19
C GLU A 94 -5.76 9.22 -12.27
N GLU A 95 -4.52 9.70 -12.12
CA GLU A 95 -3.81 10.49 -13.15
C GLU A 95 -3.69 9.75 -14.49
N ALA A 96 -3.69 8.42 -14.44
CA ALA A 96 -3.65 7.56 -15.61
C ALA A 96 -5.04 7.20 -16.18
N GLY A 97 -6.12 7.75 -15.61
CA GLY A 97 -7.49 7.46 -16.03
C GLY A 97 -8.00 6.07 -15.61
N LEU A 98 -7.38 5.47 -14.59
CA LEU A 98 -7.85 4.25 -13.94
C LEU A 98 -8.69 4.59 -12.70
N VAL A 99 -9.41 3.59 -12.19
CA VAL A 99 -10.33 3.73 -11.06
C VAL A 99 -9.81 2.87 -9.90
N PRO A 100 -8.92 3.41 -9.05
CA PRO A 100 -8.46 2.72 -7.85
C PRO A 100 -9.51 2.78 -6.73
N ILE A 101 -9.66 1.67 -6.01
CA ILE A 101 -10.55 1.50 -4.86
C ILE A 101 -9.74 0.82 -3.78
N ALA A 102 -9.28 1.58 -2.79
CA ALA A 102 -8.56 1.02 -1.65
C ALA A 102 -9.54 0.64 -0.55
N ILE A 103 -9.44 -0.59 -0.05
CA ILE A 103 -10.33 -1.13 0.97
C ILE A 103 -9.59 -1.21 2.30
N ASP A 104 -10.21 -0.71 3.36
CA ASP A 104 -9.84 -1.06 4.74
C ASP A 104 -10.43 -2.43 5.07
N LEU A 105 -9.57 -3.39 5.40
CA LEU A 105 -9.99 -4.69 5.94
C LEU A 105 -10.54 -4.52 7.36
N THR A 106 -11.27 -5.51 7.87
CA THR A 106 -11.88 -5.42 9.21
C THR A 106 -10.82 -5.13 10.27
N GLY A 107 -11.09 -4.17 11.16
CA GLY A 107 -10.17 -3.70 12.20
C GLY A 107 -8.91 -3.01 11.69
N SER A 108 -8.84 -2.63 10.41
CA SER A 108 -7.71 -1.97 9.77
C SER A 108 -8.06 -0.53 9.37
N GLY A 109 -7.04 0.33 9.23
CA GLY A 109 -7.23 1.75 8.92
C GLY A 109 -8.29 2.42 9.81
N ILE A 110 -9.36 2.93 9.19
CA ILE A 110 -10.45 3.62 9.91
C ILE A 110 -11.59 2.69 10.38
N ASP A 111 -11.54 1.39 10.09
CA ASP A 111 -12.55 0.43 10.53
C ASP A 111 -12.51 0.22 12.05
N LEU A 112 -13.61 0.50 12.76
CA LEU A 112 -13.62 0.57 14.22
C LEU A 112 -13.70 -0.80 14.92
N VAL A 113 -13.73 -1.91 14.18
CA VAL A 113 -13.74 -3.24 14.80
C VAL A 113 -12.45 -3.47 15.58
N ASP A 114 -12.57 -4.00 16.79
CA ASP A 114 -11.40 -4.37 17.59
C ASP A 114 -10.69 -5.56 16.93
N THR A 115 -9.43 -5.37 16.57
CA THR A 115 -8.57 -6.41 15.98
C THR A 115 -8.50 -7.68 16.82
N ASN A 116 -8.67 -7.57 18.14
CA ASN A 116 -8.64 -8.72 19.05
C ASN A 116 -9.84 -9.66 18.90
N SER A 117 -10.93 -9.18 18.28
CA SER A 117 -12.14 -9.96 18.02
C SER A 117 -12.13 -10.69 16.68
N ILE A 118 -11.12 -10.44 15.83
CA ILE A 118 -11.03 -10.98 14.48
C ILE A 118 -10.28 -12.31 14.54
N THR A 119 -11.02 -13.39 14.29
CA THR A 119 -10.51 -14.77 14.48
C THR A 119 -10.29 -15.52 13.18
N THR A 120 -10.91 -15.08 12.09
CA THR A 120 -10.84 -15.76 10.78
C THR A 120 -10.47 -14.82 9.63
N LEU A 121 -9.88 -15.38 8.58
CA LEU A 121 -9.60 -14.68 7.33
C LEU A 121 -10.88 -14.20 6.65
N ALA A 122 -11.99 -14.93 6.80
CA ALA A 122 -13.30 -14.54 6.31
C ALA A 122 -13.80 -13.24 7.00
N GLU A 123 -13.69 -13.15 8.32
CA GLU A 123 -14.01 -11.94 9.07
C GLU A 123 -13.12 -10.77 8.69
N TYR A 124 -11.81 -11.01 8.55
CA TYR A 124 -10.86 -9.99 8.14
C TYR A 124 -11.12 -9.46 6.73
N SER A 125 -11.43 -10.36 5.80
CA SER A 125 -11.68 -10.07 4.38
C SER A 125 -13.07 -9.52 4.10
N LYS A 126 -13.95 -9.44 5.10
CA LYS A 126 -15.36 -9.09 4.93
C LYS A 126 -15.60 -7.82 4.09
N PRO A 127 -14.87 -6.69 4.27
CA PRO A 127 -15.08 -5.50 3.45
C PRO A 127 -14.78 -5.74 1.95
N LEU A 128 -13.73 -6.51 1.64
CA LEU A 128 -13.40 -6.90 0.27
C LEU A 128 -14.48 -7.81 -0.33
N ILE A 129 -14.93 -8.79 0.44
CA ILE A 129 -15.97 -9.73 0.00
C ILE A 129 -17.29 -9.00 -0.24
N SER A 130 -17.73 -8.17 0.70
CA SER A 130 -18.93 -7.36 0.52
C SER A 130 -18.82 -6.41 -0.68
N TYR A 131 -17.65 -5.87 -0.97
CA TYR A 131 -17.44 -5.09 -2.19
C TYR A 131 -17.66 -5.94 -3.45
N LEU A 132 -17.06 -7.14 -3.52
CA LEU A 132 -17.19 -8.04 -4.67
C LEU A 132 -18.60 -8.61 -4.86
N GLU A 133 -19.31 -8.91 -3.78
CA GLU A 133 -20.71 -9.34 -3.79
C GLU A 133 -21.64 -8.30 -4.41
N ASN A 134 -21.36 -7.02 -4.15
CA ASN A 134 -22.17 -5.90 -4.65
C ASN A 134 -21.78 -5.44 -6.06
N LEU A 135 -20.77 -6.06 -6.69
CA LEU A 135 -20.45 -5.78 -8.09
C LEU A 135 -21.54 -6.31 -9.03
N PRO A 136 -21.88 -5.58 -10.11
CA PRO A 136 -22.75 -6.10 -11.17
C PRO A 136 -22.26 -7.44 -11.73
N GLU A 137 -23.16 -8.29 -12.24
CA GLU A 137 -22.83 -9.65 -12.69
C GLU A 137 -21.90 -9.70 -13.91
N ASP A 138 -21.98 -8.68 -14.75
CA ASP A 138 -21.17 -8.49 -15.95
C ASP A 138 -19.87 -7.72 -15.69
N GLU A 139 -19.64 -7.29 -14.45
CA GLU A 139 -18.46 -6.50 -14.10
C GLU A 139 -17.34 -7.35 -13.46
N GLN A 140 -16.10 -7.04 -13.84
CA GLN A 140 -14.92 -7.61 -13.22
C GLN A 140 -14.01 -6.51 -12.67
N VAL A 141 -13.10 -6.88 -11.78
CA VAL A 141 -12.06 -6.00 -11.24
C VAL A 141 -10.68 -6.63 -11.32
N ILE A 142 -9.65 -5.79 -11.17
CA ILE A 142 -8.27 -6.23 -10.93
C ILE A 142 -8.01 -6.11 -9.43
N LEU A 143 -7.69 -7.21 -8.76
CA LEU A 143 -7.27 -7.18 -7.37
C LEU A 143 -5.76 -6.99 -7.26
N VAL A 144 -5.32 -6.15 -6.32
CA VAL A 144 -3.92 -5.97 -5.97
C VAL A 144 -3.77 -6.18 -4.47
N GLY A 145 -3.11 -7.26 -4.06
CA GLY A 145 -2.81 -7.56 -2.66
C GLY A 145 -1.35 -7.29 -2.35
N HIS A 146 -1.07 -6.53 -1.30
CA HIS A 146 0.28 -6.31 -0.78
C HIS A 146 0.55 -7.16 0.47
N SER A 147 1.74 -7.74 0.61
CA SER A 147 2.11 -8.57 1.76
C SER A 147 1.02 -9.60 2.06
N SER A 148 0.54 -9.74 3.29
CA SER A 148 -0.52 -10.69 3.61
C SER A 148 -1.91 -10.32 3.10
N GLY A 149 -2.10 -9.14 2.52
CA GLY A 149 -3.26 -8.85 1.67
C GLY A 149 -3.38 -9.85 0.51
N GLY A 150 -2.28 -10.51 0.13
CA GLY A 150 -2.28 -11.66 -0.77
C GLY A 150 -3.19 -12.80 -0.31
N ALA A 151 -3.26 -13.08 0.99
CA ALA A 151 -4.17 -14.10 1.53
C ALA A 151 -5.64 -13.73 1.29
N CYS A 152 -6.02 -12.47 1.54
CA CYS A 152 -7.35 -11.95 1.24
C CYS A 152 -7.67 -12.02 -0.26
N VAL A 153 -6.68 -11.76 -1.13
CA VAL A 153 -6.83 -11.90 -2.59
C VAL A 153 -7.04 -13.36 -3.00
N SER A 154 -6.27 -14.30 -2.44
CA SER A 154 -6.46 -15.74 -2.67
C SER A 154 -7.84 -16.22 -2.20
N TYR A 155 -8.28 -15.76 -1.02
CA TYR A 155 -9.61 -16.02 -0.50
C TYR A 155 -10.70 -15.47 -1.43
N ALA A 156 -10.57 -14.21 -1.86
CA ALA A 156 -11.51 -13.61 -2.81
C ALA A 156 -11.55 -14.36 -4.16
N LEU A 157 -10.41 -14.84 -4.67
CA LEU A 157 -10.35 -15.66 -5.89
C LEU A 157 -11.07 -16.99 -5.75
N GLU A 158 -10.98 -17.64 -4.59
CA GLU A 158 -11.70 -18.89 -4.32
C GLU A 158 -13.22 -18.65 -4.27
N HIS A 159 -13.68 -17.53 -3.71
CA HIS A 159 -15.11 -17.28 -3.54
C HIS A 159 -15.78 -16.56 -4.73
N PHE A 160 -15.05 -15.68 -5.43
CA PHE A 160 -15.57 -14.82 -6.50
C PHE A 160 -14.73 -14.87 -7.79
N PRO A 161 -14.37 -16.07 -8.31
CA PRO A 161 -13.46 -16.18 -9.47
C PRO A 161 -13.99 -15.47 -10.72
N LYS A 162 -15.32 -15.36 -10.88
CA LYS A 162 -15.94 -14.69 -12.03
C LYS A 162 -15.88 -13.16 -11.97
N LYS A 163 -15.77 -12.58 -10.78
CA LYS A 163 -15.70 -11.11 -10.57
C LYS A 163 -14.27 -10.58 -10.68
N ILE A 164 -13.27 -11.46 -10.72
CA ILE A 164 -11.85 -11.09 -10.68
C ILE A 164 -11.21 -11.44 -12.01
N SER A 165 -10.85 -10.42 -12.79
CA SER A 165 -10.21 -10.61 -14.09
C SER A 165 -8.73 -10.96 -13.96
N LYS A 166 -8.06 -10.33 -12.98
CA LYS A 166 -6.64 -10.50 -12.67
C LYS A 166 -6.43 -10.31 -11.17
N ALA A 167 -5.55 -11.11 -10.59
CA ALA A 167 -5.06 -10.95 -9.23
C ALA A 167 -3.56 -10.67 -9.25
N ILE A 168 -3.16 -9.55 -8.67
CA ILE A 168 -1.77 -9.09 -8.60
C ILE A 168 -1.30 -9.21 -7.16
N PHE A 169 -0.26 -10.00 -6.95
CA PHE A 169 0.40 -10.22 -5.66
C PHE A 169 1.67 -9.35 -5.63
N LEU A 170 1.63 -8.22 -4.94
CA LEU A 170 2.75 -7.30 -4.77
C LEU A 170 3.53 -7.68 -3.51
N CYS A 171 4.69 -8.31 -3.67
CA CYS A 171 5.48 -8.90 -2.57
C CYS A 171 4.61 -9.52 -1.47
N ALA A 172 3.69 -10.38 -1.92
CA ALA A 172 2.55 -10.80 -1.13
C ALA A 172 2.56 -12.30 -0.82
N THR A 173 1.79 -12.70 0.21
CA THR A 173 1.62 -14.11 0.60
C THR A 173 0.75 -14.85 -0.42
N MET A 174 1.37 -15.31 -1.52
CA MET A 174 0.71 -16.12 -2.56
C MET A 174 0.81 -17.61 -2.20
N VAL A 175 0.10 -17.99 -1.14
CA VAL A 175 0.16 -19.36 -0.57
C VAL A 175 -0.58 -20.39 -1.42
N SER A 176 -0.15 -21.65 -1.30
CA SER A 176 -0.85 -22.81 -1.86
C SER A 176 -1.98 -23.31 -0.96
N ASP A 177 -2.81 -24.21 -1.47
CA ASP A 177 -3.84 -24.89 -0.68
C ASP A 177 -3.28 -25.52 0.60
N GLY A 178 -4.01 -25.38 1.70
CA GLY A 178 -3.67 -25.91 3.02
C GLY A 178 -2.56 -25.18 3.77
N GLN A 179 -1.97 -24.12 3.20
CA GLN A 179 -0.93 -23.30 3.83
C GLN A 179 -1.53 -22.10 4.58
N ARG A 180 -0.83 -21.66 5.62
CA ARG A 180 -1.14 -20.43 6.35
C ARG A 180 -0.38 -19.25 5.74
N PRO A 181 -0.95 -18.04 5.73
CA PRO A 181 -0.19 -16.83 5.39
C PRO A 181 1.08 -16.67 6.25
N PHE A 182 1.02 -17.08 7.53
CA PHE A 182 2.16 -17.01 8.44
C PHE A 182 3.35 -17.86 7.99
N ASP A 183 3.09 -19.02 7.37
CA ASP A 183 4.14 -19.98 6.99
C ASP A 183 5.13 -19.38 5.99
N VAL A 184 4.72 -18.32 5.29
CA VAL A 184 5.56 -17.55 4.37
C VAL A 184 6.71 -16.85 5.09
N PHE A 185 6.49 -16.40 6.33
CA PHE A 185 7.48 -15.66 7.13
C PHE A 185 8.26 -16.57 8.08
N ALA A 186 8.19 -17.89 7.88
CA ALA A 186 8.78 -18.85 8.82
C ALA A 186 10.32 -18.77 8.88
N GLU A 187 10.99 -18.31 7.81
CA GLU A 187 12.43 -18.11 7.81
C GLU A 187 12.83 -16.89 8.65
N GLU A 188 12.05 -15.81 8.60
CA GLU A 188 12.29 -14.56 9.32
C GLU A 188 11.80 -14.59 10.77
N LEU A 189 10.65 -15.22 11.03
CA LEU A 189 9.94 -15.19 12.32
C LEU A 189 9.99 -16.53 13.08
N GLY A 190 10.53 -17.59 12.46
CA GLY A 190 10.45 -18.95 12.96
C GLY A 190 9.09 -19.59 12.69
N SER A 191 8.92 -20.86 13.08
CA SER A 191 7.63 -21.54 12.91
C SER A 191 6.51 -20.83 13.68
N ALA A 192 5.26 -20.99 13.22
CA ALA A 192 4.09 -20.44 13.90
C ALA A 192 4.06 -20.81 15.38
N GLU A 193 4.37 -22.07 15.71
CA GLU A 193 4.38 -22.58 17.07
C GLU A 193 5.46 -21.90 17.92
N ARG A 194 6.66 -21.69 17.35
CA ARG A 194 7.75 -20.99 18.05
C ARG A 194 7.42 -19.52 18.25
N PHE A 195 6.91 -18.85 17.22
CA PHE A 195 6.51 -17.45 17.29
C PHE A 195 5.45 -17.25 18.39
N MET A 196 4.44 -18.12 18.45
CA MET A 196 3.38 -18.05 19.46
C MET A 196 3.85 -18.32 20.89
N GLN A 197 5.00 -18.98 21.08
CA GLN A 197 5.56 -19.29 22.39
C GLN A 197 6.61 -18.26 22.85
N GLU A 198 7.44 -17.76 21.94
CA GLU A 198 8.65 -17.00 22.27
C GLU A 198 8.55 -15.50 21.92
N SER A 199 7.56 -15.09 21.10
CA SER A 199 7.48 -13.72 20.62
C SER A 199 7.07 -12.74 21.72
N GLN A 200 7.89 -11.71 21.92
CA GLN A 200 7.58 -10.57 22.80
C GLN A 200 6.60 -9.57 22.17
N PHE A 201 6.22 -9.76 20.90
CA PHE A 201 5.35 -8.84 20.16
C PHE A 201 3.87 -9.19 20.25
N LEU A 202 3.53 -10.27 20.97
CA LEU A 202 2.17 -10.77 21.12
C LEU A 202 1.33 -9.85 22.01
N ILE A 203 0.08 -9.68 21.62
CA ILE A 203 -0.94 -8.92 22.32
C ILE A 203 -2.01 -9.91 22.80
N TYR A 204 -2.29 -9.86 24.10
CA TYR A 204 -3.25 -10.71 24.79
C TYR A 204 -4.52 -9.90 25.07
N GLY A 205 -5.26 -9.55 24.00
CA GLY A 205 -6.40 -8.63 24.07
C GLY A 205 -7.56 -9.14 24.93
N ASN A 206 -7.70 -10.46 25.06
CA ASN A 206 -8.74 -11.12 25.85
C ASN A 206 -8.29 -11.54 27.25
N GLY A 207 -7.14 -11.03 27.71
CA GLY A 207 -6.54 -11.36 29.02
C GLY A 207 -5.28 -12.23 28.90
N LYS A 208 -4.36 -12.10 29.86
CA LYS A 208 -3.03 -12.72 29.82
C LYS A 208 -3.03 -14.25 29.85
N ASP A 209 -4.08 -14.85 30.39
CA ASP A 209 -4.25 -16.30 30.50
C ASP A 209 -4.97 -16.90 29.27
N MET A 210 -5.40 -16.05 28.34
CA MET A 210 -6.03 -16.44 27.07
C MET A 210 -4.98 -16.48 25.94
N PRO A 211 -5.26 -17.14 24.81
CA PRO A 211 -4.37 -17.08 23.65
C PRO A 211 -4.15 -15.65 23.16
N ALA A 212 -2.95 -15.38 22.63
CA ALA A 212 -2.67 -14.10 21.97
C ALA A 212 -3.62 -13.88 20.79
N THR A 213 -4.15 -12.66 20.69
CA THR A 213 -5.16 -12.27 19.71
C THR A 213 -4.56 -11.51 18.53
N ALA A 214 -3.47 -10.79 18.78
CA ALA A 214 -2.80 -9.97 17.80
C ALA A 214 -1.29 -9.92 18.06
N PHE A 215 -0.54 -9.30 17.16
CA PHE A 215 0.83 -8.88 17.42
C PHE A 215 1.11 -7.50 16.84
N MET A 216 2.14 -6.82 17.33
CA MET A 216 2.61 -5.59 16.74
C MET A 216 4.11 -5.44 16.98
N PHE A 217 4.86 -5.23 15.90
CA PHE A 217 6.28 -4.93 16.01
C PHE A 217 6.50 -3.57 16.67
N GLU A 218 7.60 -3.43 17.43
CA GLU A 218 7.95 -2.10 17.93
C GLU A 218 8.46 -1.20 16.79
N LYS A 219 8.51 0.10 17.09
CA LYS A 219 8.83 1.14 16.12
C LYS A 219 10.16 0.94 15.38
N GLN A 220 11.17 0.39 16.04
CA GLN A 220 12.49 0.20 15.40
C GLN A 220 12.48 -0.95 14.40
N GLN A 221 11.80 -2.05 14.75
CA GLN A 221 11.62 -3.22 13.88
C GLN A 221 10.77 -2.83 12.68
N MET A 222 9.65 -2.10 12.87
CA MET A 222 8.84 -1.58 11.76
C MET A 222 9.65 -0.72 10.78
N LYS A 223 10.50 0.19 11.30
CA LYS A 223 11.39 1.00 10.45
C LYS A 223 12.38 0.15 9.65
N GLY A 224 12.94 -0.89 10.26
CA GLY A 224 13.94 -1.75 9.62
C GLY A 224 13.36 -2.73 8.60
N LEU A 225 12.15 -3.22 8.83
CA LEU A 225 11.48 -4.24 8.01
C LEU A 225 10.60 -3.61 6.92
N TYR A 226 9.73 -2.67 7.31
CA TYR A 226 8.72 -2.10 6.41
C TYR A 226 9.17 -0.82 5.72
N PHE A 227 9.99 -0.01 6.41
CA PHE A 227 10.28 1.35 5.96
C PHE A 227 11.78 1.63 5.80
N ASN A 228 12.56 0.60 5.47
CA ASN A 228 14.01 0.67 5.33
C ASN A 228 14.49 1.64 4.25
N GLN A 229 13.62 1.96 3.28
CA GLN A 229 13.91 2.86 2.16
C GLN A 229 12.94 4.04 2.07
N SER A 230 11.97 4.13 2.99
CA SER A 230 10.88 5.10 2.88
C SER A 230 11.26 6.51 3.36
N PRO A 231 10.67 7.57 2.78
CA PRO A 231 10.79 8.92 3.29
C PRO A 231 10.29 9.05 4.73
N THR A 232 10.93 9.91 5.52
CA THR A 232 10.59 10.13 6.94
C THR A 232 9.14 10.55 7.18
N LYS A 233 8.54 11.30 6.24
CA LYS A 233 7.12 11.69 6.31
C LYS A 233 6.18 10.48 6.21
N ASP A 234 6.55 9.47 5.43
CA ASP A 234 5.74 8.27 5.22
C ASP A 234 5.89 7.33 6.41
N VAL A 235 7.10 7.26 6.98
CA VAL A 235 7.32 6.63 8.29
C VAL A 235 6.44 7.31 9.36
N ALA A 236 6.41 8.64 9.41
CA ALA A 236 5.61 9.36 10.41
C ALA A 236 4.10 9.07 10.26
N LEU A 237 3.58 9.07 9.02
CA LEU A 237 2.21 8.66 8.72
C LEU A 237 1.94 7.23 9.20
N ALA A 238 2.80 6.28 8.83
CA ALA A 238 2.62 4.89 9.24
C ALA A 238 2.61 4.73 10.76
N MET A 239 3.51 5.42 11.48
CA MET A 239 3.58 5.31 12.94
C MET A 239 2.34 5.82 13.68
N VAL A 240 1.50 6.64 13.06
CA VAL A 240 0.24 7.12 13.65
C VAL A 240 -0.99 6.38 13.10
N SER A 241 -0.84 5.61 12.03
CA SER A 241 -1.95 4.95 11.33
C SER A 241 -1.93 3.43 11.42
N MET A 242 -0.80 2.82 11.76
CA MET A 242 -0.70 1.37 11.91
C MET A 242 -1.45 0.87 13.13
N ARG A 243 -2.01 -0.33 13.01
CA ARG A 243 -2.80 -1.00 14.05
C ARG A 243 -2.22 -2.39 14.36
N PRO A 244 -2.59 -2.99 15.51
CA PRO A 244 -2.26 -4.37 15.81
C PRO A 244 -2.71 -5.32 14.69
N ILE A 245 -1.89 -6.34 14.44
CA ILE A 245 -2.11 -7.33 13.40
C ILE A 245 -2.90 -8.50 14.01
N PRO A 246 -4.13 -8.82 13.55
CA PRO A 246 -4.89 -9.94 14.10
C PRO A 246 -4.24 -11.28 13.73
N LEU A 247 -4.01 -12.14 14.73
CA LEU A 247 -3.31 -13.42 14.52
C LEU A 247 -4.18 -14.48 13.82
N GLY A 248 -5.48 -14.52 14.12
CA GLY A 248 -6.40 -15.51 13.58
C GLY A 248 -6.33 -15.66 12.05
N PRO A 249 -6.53 -14.57 11.28
CA PRO A 249 -6.47 -14.60 9.81
C PRO A 249 -5.16 -15.13 9.22
N ILE A 250 -4.03 -14.90 9.90
CA ILE A 250 -2.68 -15.21 9.41
C ILE A 250 -2.28 -16.64 9.77
N MET A 251 -2.87 -17.17 10.85
CA MET A 251 -2.66 -18.55 11.32
C MET A 251 -3.67 -19.53 10.73
N GLU A 252 -4.70 -19.04 10.04
CA GLU A 252 -5.70 -19.86 9.37
C GLU A 252 -5.13 -20.47 8.07
N LYS A 253 -5.43 -21.75 7.85
CA LYS A 253 -5.09 -22.43 6.59
C LYS A 253 -6.12 -22.07 5.53
N LEU A 254 -5.66 -21.65 4.36
CA LEU A 254 -6.57 -21.41 3.24
C LEU A 254 -6.97 -22.73 2.59
N SER A 255 -8.25 -22.83 2.21
CA SER A 255 -8.77 -23.91 1.34
C SER A 255 -8.89 -23.35 -0.07
N LEU A 256 -8.03 -23.78 -0.99
CA LEU A 256 -7.94 -23.26 -2.36
C LEU A 256 -8.11 -24.40 -3.37
N THR A 257 -9.05 -24.25 -4.29
CA THR A 257 -9.38 -25.31 -5.26
C THR A 257 -8.72 -25.08 -6.62
N PRO A 258 -8.32 -26.14 -7.35
CA PRO A 258 -7.87 -26.03 -8.73
C PRO A 258 -8.90 -25.37 -9.65
N GLU A 259 -10.19 -25.64 -9.44
CA GLU A 259 -11.28 -25.18 -10.30
C GLU A 259 -11.56 -23.68 -10.17
N LYS A 260 -11.30 -23.09 -9.01
CA LYS A 260 -11.55 -21.66 -8.75
C LYS A 260 -10.25 -20.90 -8.61
N TYR A 261 -9.59 -20.96 -7.46
CA TYR A 261 -8.31 -20.28 -7.26
C TYR A 261 -7.28 -20.65 -8.34
N GLY A 262 -7.18 -21.94 -8.68
CA GLY A 262 -6.23 -22.46 -9.65
C GLY A 262 -6.42 -21.91 -11.07
N THR A 263 -7.66 -21.66 -11.50
CA THR A 263 -7.98 -21.08 -12.82
C THR A 263 -7.86 -19.55 -12.88
N GLY A 264 -7.77 -18.89 -11.71
CA GLY A 264 -7.59 -17.44 -11.62
C GLY A 264 -6.28 -16.96 -12.27
N ARG A 265 -6.33 -15.84 -12.97
CA ARG A 265 -5.14 -15.23 -13.58
C ARG A 265 -4.31 -14.48 -12.54
N ARG A 266 -3.28 -15.16 -12.03
CA ARG A 266 -2.38 -14.63 -10.99
C ARG A 266 -1.13 -14.01 -11.59
N PHE A 267 -0.73 -12.85 -11.08
CA PHE A 267 0.49 -12.12 -11.44
C PHE A 267 1.25 -11.84 -10.16
N PHE A 268 2.56 -11.97 -10.17
CA PHE A 268 3.40 -11.66 -9.00
C PHE A 268 4.35 -10.52 -9.32
N ILE A 269 4.43 -9.52 -8.44
CA ILE A 269 5.38 -8.42 -8.52
C ILE A 269 6.39 -8.61 -7.37
N GLN A 270 7.61 -8.98 -7.73
CA GLN A 270 8.72 -9.19 -6.83
C GLN A 270 9.45 -7.88 -6.55
N THR A 271 9.84 -7.67 -5.30
CA THR A 271 10.56 -6.50 -4.82
C THR A 271 11.93 -6.92 -4.31
N LEU A 272 13.01 -6.42 -4.94
CA LEU A 272 14.35 -6.96 -4.72
C LEU A 272 15.07 -6.43 -3.47
N ASP A 273 14.53 -5.39 -2.84
CA ASP A 273 15.10 -4.74 -1.65
C ASP A 273 14.18 -4.87 -0.40
N ASP A 274 13.21 -5.78 -0.49
CA ASP A 274 12.27 -6.10 0.59
C ASP A 274 12.98 -6.82 1.74
N ARG A 275 12.73 -6.33 2.96
CA ARG A 275 13.30 -6.88 4.20
C ARG A 275 12.27 -7.57 5.08
N ALA A 276 10.99 -7.45 4.76
CA ALA A 276 9.92 -8.14 5.45
C ALA A 276 9.60 -9.49 4.78
N LEU A 277 9.58 -9.50 3.45
CA LEU A 277 9.44 -10.71 2.63
C LEU A 277 10.64 -10.78 1.69
N SER A 278 11.70 -11.48 2.10
CA SER A 278 12.96 -11.46 1.35
C SER A 278 12.80 -11.93 -0.11
N PRO A 279 13.63 -11.47 -1.06
CA PRO A 279 13.55 -11.89 -2.46
C PRO A 279 13.60 -13.41 -2.65
N ASP A 280 14.37 -14.12 -1.82
CA ASP A 280 14.50 -15.58 -1.87
C ASP A 280 13.20 -16.27 -1.45
N VAL A 281 12.52 -15.77 -0.41
CA VAL A 281 11.19 -16.23 -0.02
C VAL A 281 10.17 -15.94 -1.12
N GLN A 282 10.21 -14.76 -1.74
CA GLN A 282 9.34 -14.43 -2.88
C GLN A 282 9.56 -15.38 -4.06
N GLU A 283 10.80 -15.74 -4.38
CA GLU A 283 11.12 -16.72 -5.44
C GLU A 283 10.66 -18.12 -5.09
N LYS A 284 10.75 -18.51 -3.82
CA LYS A 284 10.18 -19.76 -3.32
C LYS A 284 8.66 -19.81 -3.50
N LEU A 285 7.93 -18.76 -3.13
CA LEU A 285 6.47 -18.69 -3.32
C LEU A 285 6.08 -18.85 -4.79
N VAL A 286 6.75 -18.12 -5.67
CA VAL A 286 6.50 -18.17 -7.12
C VAL A 286 6.82 -19.56 -7.70
N ARG A 287 7.84 -20.24 -7.21
CA ARG A 287 8.18 -21.60 -7.66
C ARG A 287 7.18 -22.64 -7.16
N ASP A 288 6.78 -22.54 -5.89
CA ASP A 288 5.90 -23.52 -5.24
C ASP A 288 4.43 -23.33 -5.67
N ASN A 289 4.03 -22.11 -6.05
CA ASN A 289 2.71 -21.77 -6.58
C ASN A 289 2.81 -20.86 -7.83
N PRO A 290 3.08 -21.41 -9.02
CA PRO A 290 3.38 -20.62 -10.21
C PRO A 290 2.24 -19.66 -10.64
N PRO A 291 2.53 -18.35 -10.78
CA PRO A 291 1.61 -17.39 -11.40
C PRO A 291 1.78 -17.37 -12.94
N GLU A 292 0.84 -16.74 -13.65
CA GLU A 292 0.92 -16.56 -15.10
C GLU A 292 2.16 -15.75 -15.52
N ARG A 293 2.52 -14.74 -14.72
CA ARG A 293 3.69 -13.88 -14.93
C ARG A 293 4.28 -13.41 -13.61
N VAL A 294 5.59 -13.22 -13.64
CA VAL A 294 6.37 -12.63 -12.56
C VAL A 294 7.07 -11.40 -13.10
N LEU A 295 6.96 -10.29 -12.38
CA LEU A 295 7.52 -9.00 -12.71
C LEU A 295 8.47 -8.62 -11.57
N LYS A 296 9.67 -8.11 -11.87
CA LYS A 296 10.64 -7.76 -10.83
C LYS A 296 10.81 -6.25 -10.79
N ILE A 297 10.87 -5.70 -9.60
CA ILE A 297 11.10 -4.29 -9.35
C ILE A 297 12.33 -4.15 -8.46
N LYS A 298 13.33 -3.41 -8.95
CA LYS A 298 14.57 -3.12 -8.24
C LYS A 298 14.48 -1.75 -7.57
N GLY A 299 14.92 -1.62 -6.33
CA GLY A 299 15.13 -0.33 -5.69
C GLY A 299 16.22 0.46 -6.42
N SER A 300 16.04 1.77 -6.59
CA SER A 300 17.04 2.59 -7.27
C SER A 300 18.30 2.76 -6.41
N ARG A 301 19.48 2.58 -7.02
CA ARG A 301 20.78 2.96 -6.43
C ARG A 301 21.08 4.46 -6.55
N ASN A 302 20.26 5.19 -7.30
CA ASN A 302 20.40 6.63 -7.49
C ASN A 302 19.32 7.32 -6.67
N GLN A 303 19.73 8.27 -5.83
CA GLN A 303 18.90 9.04 -4.91
C GLN A 303 17.52 9.34 -5.55
N HIS A 304 16.43 8.92 -4.89
CA HIS A 304 15.02 9.30 -5.10
C HIS A 304 14.01 8.34 -5.78
N ALA A 305 14.25 7.03 -5.96
CA ALA A 305 13.19 6.11 -6.45
C ALA A 305 13.13 4.73 -5.74
N ASP A 306 12.31 4.66 -4.69
CA ASP A 306 12.09 3.52 -3.77
C ASP A 306 10.81 2.73 -4.14
N LEU A 307 10.81 1.64 -4.91
CA LEU A 307 9.54 1.12 -5.48
C LEU A 307 8.76 0.07 -4.66
N THR A 308 9.38 -0.63 -3.71
CA THR A 308 8.65 -1.57 -2.82
C THR A 308 7.69 -0.80 -1.92
N CYS A 309 8.16 0.36 -1.44
CA CYS A 309 7.33 1.33 -0.75
C CYS A 309 6.73 2.40 -1.68
N ASN A 310 7.25 2.76 -2.86
CA ASN A 310 6.62 3.81 -3.69
C ASN A 310 5.37 3.34 -4.46
N ILE A 311 5.13 2.04 -4.64
CA ILE A 311 3.83 1.51 -5.14
C ILE A 311 2.75 1.56 -4.04
N LEU A 312 3.08 2.04 -2.85
CA LEU A 312 2.14 2.34 -1.77
C LEU A 312 2.25 3.84 -1.36
N TYR A 313 3.48 4.35 -1.37
CA TYR A 313 3.92 5.57 -0.72
C TYR A 313 4.86 6.46 -1.58
N GLY A 314 4.66 6.56 -2.92
CA GLY A 314 5.30 7.54 -3.84
C GLY A 314 5.74 8.98 -3.40
N ILE A 315 7.03 9.29 -3.43
CA ILE A 315 7.68 10.61 -3.21
C ILE A 315 7.09 11.81 -4.02
N PRO A 316 7.18 13.09 -3.56
CA PRO A 316 6.88 14.26 -4.37
C PRO A 316 8.06 14.61 -5.29
N VAL A 317 7.82 14.79 -6.60
CA VAL A 317 8.84 15.24 -7.56
C VAL A 317 8.50 16.66 -8.03
N PRO A 318 9.44 17.61 -8.02
CA PRO A 318 9.21 18.96 -8.51
C PRO A 318 8.95 18.96 -10.03
N ASP A 319 8.17 19.94 -10.48
CA ASP A 319 7.62 20.10 -11.83
C ASP A 319 8.61 19.81 -12.97
N SER A 320 8.49 18.62 -13.59
CA SER A 320 8.48 18.44 -15.05
C SER A 320 8.49 16.94 -15.44
N ALA A 321 7.47 16.53 -16.21
CA ALA A 321 7.39 15.31 -17.04
C ALA A 321 7.42 13.88 -16.42
N ALA A 322 7.77 13.66 -15.15
CA ALA A 322 7.91 12.30 -14.58
C ALA A 322 6.63 11.47 -14.26
N PRO A 323 5.43 12.03 -13.96
CA PRO A 323 4.28 11.23 -13.51
C PRO A 323 3.78 10.20 -14.55
N ALA A 324 3.88 10.54 -15.83
CA ALA A 324 3.42 9.69 -16.93
C ALA A 324 4.24 8.40 -17.06
N LEU A 325 5.51 8.37 -16.63
CA LEU A 325 6.36 7.19 -16.75
C LEU A 325 6.03 6.11 -15.72
N ASN A 326 5.63 6.47 -14.50
CA ASN A 326 5.35 5.51 -13.42
C ASN A 326 3.95 4.89 -13.54
N ALA A 327 2.95 5.69 -13.93
CA ALA A 327 1.67 5.18 -14.38
C ALA A 327 1.87 4.28 -15.61
N ALA A 328 2.63 4.71 -16.62
CA ALA A 328 2.92 3.87 -17.78
C ALA A 328 3.71 2.60 -17.42
N ALA A 329 4.55 2.60 -16.38
CA ALA A 329 5.23 1.40 -15.90
C ALA A 329 4.23 0.44 -15.23
N PHE A 330 3.46 0.88 -14.24
CA PHE A 330 2.43 0.07 -13.59
C PHE A 330 1.42 -0.46 -14.62
N ILE A 331 1.04 0.35 -15.61
CA ILE A 331 0.05 -0.02 -16.62
C ILE A 331 0.66 -0.85 -17.75
N ARG A 332 1.92 -0.65 -18.16
CA ARG A 332 2.64 -1.58 -19.04
C ARG A 332 2.78 -2.95 -18.36
N ILE A 333 3.09 -2.96 -17.07
CA ILE A 333 3.22 -4.15 -16.22
C ILE A 333 1.86 -4.88 -16.11
N THR A 334 0.74 -4.16 -15.99
CA THR A 334 -0.59 -4.79 -15.88
C THR A 334 -1.24 -5.18 -17.21
N PHE A 335 -0.97 -4.47 -18.32
CA PHE A 335 -1.76 -4.60 -19.57
C PHE A 335 -0.98 -5.01 -20.84
N LEU A 336 0.34 -4.80 -20.93
CA LEU A 336 1.11 -5.06 -22.15
C LEU A 336 2.04 -6.27 -21.99
N GLY A 337 1.46 -7.47 -22.06
CA GLY A 337 2.19 -8.74 -22.14
C GLY A 337 2.94 -8.98 -23.46
N SER A 338 3.27 -7.94 -24.24
CA SER A 338 4.02 -8.06 -25.49
C SER A 338 4.75 -6.75 -25.81
N LEU A 339 5.96 -6.58 -25.29
CA LEU A 339 7.03 -5.83 -25.94
C LEU A 339 8.36 -6.25 -25.34
N ARG A 340 9.22 -6.77 -26.21
CA ARG A 340 10.52 -7.37 -25.93
C ARG A 340 11.39 -6.46 -25.05
N LEU A 341 11.85 -6.98 -23.92
CA LEU A 341 13.14 -6.59 -23.37
C LEU A 341 14.15 -7.62 -23.87
N THR A 342 14.80 -7.32 -24.99
CA THR A 342 16.08 -7.93 -25.34
C THR A 342 17.09 -6.84 -25.64
N ALA A 343 18.19 -6.92 -24.89
CA ALA A 343 19.54 -6.44 -25.15
C ALA A 343 19.77 -4.92 -25.25
N ASN A 344 20.70 -4.42 -24.42
CA ASN A 344 22.02 -4.09 -24.94
C ASN A 344 23.08 -4.00 -23.83
N ASN A 345 24.12 -4.81 -24.05
CA ASN A 345 25.52 -4.84 -23.57
C ASN A 345 25.84 -4.60 -22.09
#